data_AF-A0A3E2HMX8-F1
#
_entry.id   AF-A0A3E2HMX8-F1
#
_cell.length_a   1.000
_cell.length_b   1.000
_cell.length_c   1.000
_cell.angle_alpha   90.00
_cell.angle_beta   90.00
_cell.angle_gamma   90.00
#
_symmetry.space_group_name_H-M   'P 1'
#
loop_
_entity.id
_entity.type
_entity.pdbx_description
1 polymer ?
#
loop_
_entity_poly.entity_id
_entity_poly.type
_entity_poly.pdbx_seq_one_letter_code
_entity_poly.pdbx_strand_id
1 'polypeptide(L)'
;MLGFSLLIAGFGLGVWVAVTHAEVYNDPLGHTILGTIIVALFLLQPLIGLWHHRLFRSHRVNEFIHQGHIWFGRLLIILALINGGLGVDLAANSPGGEKVWGSIAGIFGVLYIVLIVLSYFKKTSDSGEKGGRDGIGSPERLELQVQEKV
;
A
#
# COMPACT_ATOMS: atom_id res chain seq x y z
N MET A 1 -6.93 1.03 10.12
CA MET A 1 -8.33 1.47 10.31
C MET A 1 -8.60 2.81 9.63
N LEU A 2 -7.79 3.85 9.86
CA LEU A 2 -7.94 5.16 9.20
C LEU A 2 -8.08 5.09 7.66
N GLY A 3 -7.18 4.36 6.97
CA GLY A 3 -7.23 4.24 5.51
C GLY A 3 -8.49 3.54 4.97
N PHE A 4 -9.07 2.62 5.74
CA PHE A 4 -10.31 1.94 5.37
C PHE A 4 -11.51 2.89 5.45
N SER A 5 -11.57 3.72 6.49
CA SER A 5 -12.58 4.77 6.62
C SER A 5 -12.49 5.79 5.49
N LEU A 6 -11.28 6.23 5.13
CA LEU A 6 -11.05 7.14 4.01
C LEU A 6 -11.45 6.53 2.65
N LEU A 7 -11.18 5.24 2.44
CA LEU A 7 -11.60 4.51 1.23
C LEU A 7 -13.12 4.51 1.07
N ILE A 8 -13.86 4.17 2.13
CA ILE A 8 -15.33 4.14 2.10
C ILE A 8 -15.90 5.54 1.88
N ALA A 9 -15.36 6.55 2.58
CA ALA A 9 -15.81 7.93 2.41
C ALA A 9 -15.55 8.43 0.98
N GLY A 10 -14.37 8.16 0.42
CA GLY A 10 -14.01 8.53 -0.95
C GLY A 10 -14.87 7.83 -2.00
N PHE A 11 -15.16 6.53 -1.82
CA PHE A 11 -16.06 5.79 -2.70
C PHE A 11 -17.49 6.34 -2.64
N GLY A 12 -18.00 6.62 -1.43
CA GLY A 12 -19.31 7.24 -1.25
C GLY A 12 -19.42 8.60 -1.95
N LEU A 13 -18.37 9.43 -1.85
CA LEU A 13 -18.29 10.70 -2.57
C LEU A 13 -18.29 10.49 -4.10
N GLY A 14 -17.52 9.52 -4.60
CA GLY A 14 -17.45 9.20 -6.03
C GLY A 14 -18.79 8.70 -6.60
N VAL A 15 -19.51 7.83 -5.86
CA VAL A 15 -20.85 7.38 -6.25
C VAL A 15 -21.83 8.55 -6.26
N TRP A 16 -21.77 9.44 -5.27
CA TRP A 16 -22.63 10.62 -5.22
C TRP A 16 -22.40 11.51 -6.45
N VAL A 17 -21.14 11.82 -6.80
CA VAL A 17 -20.78 12.58 -8.00
C VAL A 17 -21.30 11.89 -9.26
N ALA A 18 -21.04 10.60 -9.43
CA ALA A 18 -21.48 9.85 -10.62
C ALA A 18 -23.01 9.87 -10.80
N VAL A 19 -23.77 9.73 -9.70
CA VAL A 19 -25.24 9.82 -9.74
C VAL A 19 -25.70 11.24 -10.07
N THR A 20 -25.08 12.27 -9.49
CA THR A 20 -25.47 13.67 -9.75
C THR A 20 -25.22 14.11 -11.20
N HIS A 21 -24.19 13.56 -11.85
CA HIS A 21 -23.87 13.88 -13.25
C HIS A 21 -24.51 12.92 -14.26
N ALA A 22 -25.28 11.92 -13.80
CA ALA A 22 -25.89 10.87 -14.64
C ALA A 22 -24.90 10.09 -15.51
N GLU A 23 -23.61 10.08 -15.14
CA GLU A 23 -22.54 9.38 -15.86
C GLU A 23 -22.21 8.01 -15.26
N VAL A 24 -23.12 7.45 -14.47
CA VAL A 24 -22.97 6.14 -13.85
C VAL A 24 -22.77 5.07 -14.93
N TYR A 25 -21.53 4.63 -15.10
CA TYR A 25 -21.11 3.57 -16.04
C TYR A 25 -21.39 3.86 -17.52
N ASN A 26 -21.58 5.14 -17.88
CA ASN A 26 -21.77 5.60 -19.26
C ASN A 26 -20.60 6.46 -19.75
N ASP A 27 -19.45 6.35 -19.10
CA ASP A 27 -18.27 7.13 -19.40
C ASP A 27 -17.36 6.45 -20.45
N PRO A 28 -16.92 7.16 -21.52
CA PRO A 28 -16.11 6.58 -22.60
C PRO A 28 -14.74 6.07 -22.17
N LEU A 29 -14.21 6.62 -21.06
CA LEU A 29 -12.86 6.35 -20.55
C LEU A 29 -12.83 5.25 -19.47
N GLY A 30 -14.00 4.75 -19.04
CA GLY A 30 -14.12 3.68 -18.05
C GLY A 30 -13.68 4.04 -16.62
N HIS A 31 -13.53 5.32 -16.28
CA HIS A 31 -13.22 5.85 -14.95
C HIS A 31 -14.13 5.25 -13.86
N THR A 32 -15.45 5.26 -14.05
CA THR A 32 -16.39 4.84 -13.00
C THR A 32 -16.31 3.32 -12.77
N ILE A 33 -16.13 2.56 -13.84
CA ILE A 33 -15.97 1.10 -13.80
C ILE A 33 -14.64 0.74 -13.13
N LEU A 34 -13.55 1.34 -13.59
CA LEU A 34 -12.19 1.07 -13.12
C LEU A 34 -12.04 1.47 -11.65
N GLY A 35 -12.58 2.63 -11.25
CA GLY A 35 -12.64 3.06 -9.86
C GLY A 35 -13.42 2.10 -8.96
N THR A 36 -14.55 1.59 -9.42
CA THR A 36 -15.36 0.61 -8.66
C THR A 36 -14.59 -0.69 -8.46
N ILE A 37 -13.91 -1.19 -9.50
CA ILE A 37 -13.06 -2.38 -9.41
C ILE A 37 -11.91 -2.16 -8.42
N ILE A 38 -11.21 -1.02 -8.49
CA ILE A 38 -10.11 -0.70 -7.57
C ILE A 38 -10.59 -0.69 -6.12
N VAL A 39 -11.73 -0.06 -5.83
CA VAL A 39 -12.28 -0.01 -4.48
C VAL A 39 -12.65 -1.42 -4.00
N ALA A 40 -13.29 -2.23 -4.84
CA ALA A 40 -13.62 -3.61 -4.51
C ALA A 40 -12.35 -4.43 -4.20
N LEU A 41 -11.29 -4.28 -5.00
CA LEU A 41 -10.01 -4.93 -4.76
C LEU A 41 -9.31 -4.42 -3.49
N PHE A 42 -9.43 -3.12 -3.17
CA PHE A 42 -8.95 -2.57 -1.90
C PHE A 42 -9.69 -3.14 -0.69
N LEU A 43 -11.00 -3.44 -0.81
CA LEU A 43 -11.77 -4.09 0.25
C LEU A 43 -11.32 -5.54 0.51
N LEU A 44 -10.70 -6.20 -0.45
CA LEU A 44 -10.11 -7.54 -0.26
C LEU A 44 -8.83 -7.49 0.60
N GLN A 45 -8.11 -6.35 0.62
CA GLN A 45 -6.87 -6.21 1.41
C GLN A 45 -7.06 -6.49 2.91
N PRO A 46 -8.03 -5.89 3.64
CA PRO A 46 -8.23 -6.18 5.07
C PRO A 46 -8.69 -7.61 5.34
N LEU A 47 -9.42 -8.26 4.43
CA LEU A 47 -9.80 -9.67 4.57
C LEU A 47 -8.57 -10.58 4.52
N ILE A 48 -7.68 -10.36 3.55
CA ILE A 48 -6.41 -11.09 3.42
C ILE A 48 -5.50 -10.80 4.63
N GLY A 49 -5.44 -9.54 5.07
CA GLY A 49 -4.65 -9.14 6.25
C GLY A 49 -5.13 -9.79 7.54
N LEU A 50 -6.45 -9.88 7.76
CA LEU A 50 -7.03 -10.52 8.93
C LEU A 50 -6.83 -12.04 8.90
N TRP A 51 -6.96 -12.65 7.72
CA TRP A 51 -6.68 -14.07 7.51
C TRP A 51 -5.22 -14.39 7.83
N HIS A 52 -4.28 -13.59 7.31
CA HIS A 52 -2.86 -13.74 7.59
C HIS A 52 -2.53 -13.58 9.08
N HIS A 53 -3.09 -12.57 9.74
CA HIS A 53 -2.88 -12.37 11.18
C HIS A 53 -3.38 -13.55 12.02
N ARG A 54 -4.47 -14.22 11.60
CA ARG A 54 -4.96 -15.44 12.27
C ARG A 54 -4.05 -16.64 12.02
N LEU A 55 -3.54 -16.81 10.80
CA LEU A 55 -2.57 -17.89 10.49
C LEU A 55 -1.22 -17.70 11.18
N PHE A 56 -0.80 -16.46 11.42
CA PHE A 56 0.45 -16.15 12.13
C PHE A 56 0.47 -16.73 13.55
N ARG A 57 -0.70 -16.80 14.20
CA ARG A 57 -0.86 -17.41 15.53
C ARG A 57 -0.73 -18.95 15.50
N SER A 58 -0.75 -19.57 14.32
CA SER A 58 -0.67 -21.02 14.10
C SER A 58 0.69 -21.52 13.56
N HIS A 59 1.75 -20.71 13.61
CA HIS A 59 3.13 -21.07 13.22
C HIS A 59 3.35 -21.47 11.73
N ARG A 60 2.43 -21.11 10.82
CA ARG A 60 2.59 -21.32 9.37
C ARG A 60 2.48 -20.00 8.62
N VAL A 61 3.59 -19.27 8.58
CA VAL A 61 3.74 -18.07 7.79
C VAL A 61 4.04 -18.44 6.34
N ASN A 62 3.03 -18.33 5.48
CA ASN A 62 3.25 -18.39 4.03
C ASN A 62 3.81 -17.04 3.57
N GLU A 63 5.14 -16.97 3.47
CA GLU A 63 5.87 -15.78 3.01
C GLU A 63 5.38 -15.28 1.64
N PHE A 64 4.92 -16.19 0.77
CA PHE A 64 4.29 -15.87 -0.51
C PHE A 64 3.02 -15.00 -0.38
N ILE A 65 2.16 -15.25 0.62
CA ILE A 65 0.93 -14.47 0.81
C ILE A 65 1.25 -13.08 1.34
N HIS A 66 2.24 -12.97 2.24
CA HIS A 66 2.70 -11.69 2.76
C HIS A 66 3.28 -10.80 1.66
N GLN A 67 4.18 -11.35 0.84
CA GLN A 67 4.78 -10.64 -0.28
C GLN A 67 3.72 -10.26 -1.33
N GLY A 68 2.83 -11.19 -1.68
CA GLY A 68 1.73 -10.93 -2.61
C GLY A 68 0.81 -9.80 -2.14
N HIS A 69 0.46 -9.77 -0.85
CA HIS A 69 -0.38 -8.72 -0.27
C HIS A 69 0.26 -7.32 -0.38
N ILE A 70 1.57 -7.21 -0.12
CA ILE A 70 2.30 -5.95 -0.24
C ILE A 70 2.29 -5.47 -1.69
N TRP A 71 2.70 -6.32 -2.64
CA TRP A 71 2.74 -5.95 -4.06
C TRP A 71 1.36 -5.62 -4.62
N PHE A 72 0.34 -6.35 -4.22
CA PHE A 72 -1.04 -6.08 -4.61
C PHE A 72 -1.49 -4.68 -4.19
N GLY A 73 -1.23 -4.28 -2.94
CA GLY A 73 -1.54 -2.92 -2.48
C GLY A 73 -0.79 -1.84 -3.27
N ARG A 74 0.48 -2.08 -3.61
CA ARG A 74 1.29 -1.15 -4.41
C ARG A 74 0.73 -0.95 -5.82
N LEU A 75 0.32 -2.04 -6.48
CA LEU A 75 -0.31 -1.98 -7.80
C LEU A 75 -1.62 -1.19 -7.73
N LEU A 76 -2.45 -1.43 -6.71
CA LEU A 76 -3.71 -0.71 -6.54
C LEU A 76 -3.53 0.80 -6.34
N ILE A 77 -2.46 1.25 -5.68
CA ILE A 77 -2.15 2.68 -5.55
C ILE A 77 -1.87 3.32 -6.92
N ILE A 78 -1.10 2.63 -7.78
CA ILE A 78 -0.80 3.11 -9.14
C ILE A 78 -2.07 3.18 -9.97
N LEU A 79 -2.90 2.12 -9.93
CA LEU A 79 -4.18 2.11 -10.62
C LEU A 79 -5.12 3.21 -10.12
N ALA A 80 -5.15 3.49 -8.81
CA ALA A 80 -5.95 4.56 -8.23
C ALA A 80 -5.51 5.96 -8.72
N LEU A 81 -4.21 6.17 -8.89
CA LEU A 81 -3.67 7.42 -9.42
C LEU A 81 -4.06 7.64 -10.88
N ILE A 82 -3.99 6.58 -11.70
CA ILE A 82 -4.45 6.63 -13.10
C ILE A 82 -5.95 6.91 -13.13
N ASN A 83 -6.73 6.19 -12.30
CA ASN A 83 -8.17 6.39 -12.22
C ASN A 83 -8.54 7.82 -11.87
N GLY A 84 -7.88 8.43 -10.89
CA GLY A 84 -8.14 9.82 -10.51
C GLY A 84 -7.89 10.81 -11.65
N GLY A 85 -6.92 10.53 -12.54
CA GLY A 85 -6.68 11.33 -13.75
C GLY A 85 -7.80 11.22 -14.77
N LEU A 86 -8.27 10.00 -15.02
CA LEU A 86 -9.40 9.77 -15.92
C LEU A 86 -10.68 10.49 -15.44
N GLY A 87 -10.86 10.64 -14.13
CA GLY A 87 -12.00 11.38 -13.56
C GLY A 87 -11.94 12.88 -13.81
N VAL A 88 -10.74 13.44 -13.91
CA VAL A 88 -10.52 14.86 -14.23
C VAL A 88 -10.78 15.13 -15.70
N ASP A 89 -10.38 14.20 -16.58
CA ASP A 89 -10.70 14.27 -18.01
C ASP A 89 -12.21 14.15 -18.25
N LEU A 90 -12.88 13.27 -17.50
CA LEU A 90 -14.34 13.09 -17.56
C LEU A 90 -15.11 14.34 -17.09
N ALA A 91 -14.57 15.09 -16.13
CA ALA A 91 -15.15 16.35 -15.65
C ALA A 91 -15.03 17.53 -16.66
N ALA A 92 -14.96 17.21 -17.96
CA ALA A 92 -14.92 18.12 -19.10
C ALA A 92 -13.76 19.13 -19.05
N ASN A 93 -12.60 18.70 -18.54
CA ASN A 93 -11.33 19.44 -18.53
C ASN A 93 -11.50 20.95 -18.25
N SER A 94 -12.20 21.28 -17.16
CA SER A 94 -12.36 22.66 -16.70
C SER A 94 -11.00 23.36 -16.75
N PRO A 95 -10.86 24.59 -17.29
CA PRO A 95 -9.55 25.19 -17.53
C PRO A 95 -8.68 25.18 -16.26
N GLY A 96 -7.73 24.24 -16.17
CA GLY A 96 -6.86 24.04 -14.99
C GLY A 96 -7.04 22.73 -14.21
N GLY A 97 -8.09 21.93 -14.47
CA GLY A 97 -8.32 20.64 -13.80
C GLY A 97 -7.15 19.67 -13.95
N GLU A 98 -6.66 19.50 -15.19
CA GLU A 98 -5.48 18.68 -15.49
C GLU A 98 -4.23 19.14 -14.75
N LYS A 99 -4.01 20.47 -14.63
CA LYS A 99 -2.85 21.04 -13.92
C LYS A 99 -2.92 20.81 -12.42
N VAL A 100 -4.11 20.96 -11.83
CA VAL A 100 -4.34 20.69 -10.40
C VAL A 100 -4.16 19.21 -10.12
N TRP A 101 -4.74 18.35 -10.95
CA TRP A 101 -4.58 16.91 -10.81
C TRP A 101 -3.13 16.46 -10.95
N GLY A 102 -2.41 16.96 -11.97
CA GLY A 102 -0.99 16.67 -12.16
C GLY A 102 -0.15 17.10 -10.95
N SER A 103 -0.48 18.24 -10.33
CA SER A 103 0.19 18.71 -9.11
C SER A 103 -0.08 17.80 -7.91
N ILE A 104 -1.34 17.42 -7.68
CA ILE A 104 -1.73 16.49 -6.62
C ILE A 104 -1.05 15.14 -6.83
N ALA A 105 -1.16 14.58 -8.03
CA ALA A 105 -0.56 13.30 -8.39
C ALA A 105 0.97 13.32 -8.24
N GLY A 106 1.62 14.42 -8.60
CA GLY A 106 3.05 14.62 -8.39
C GLY A 106 3.44 14.61 -6.92
N ILE A 107 2.74 15.37 -6.07
CA ILE A 107 3.02 15.44 -4.62
C ILE A 107 2.84 14.06 -3.98
N PHE A 108 1.72 13.41 -4.22
CA PHE A 108 1.44 12.09 -3.64
C PHE A 108 2.36 11.00 -4.20
N GLY A 109 2.72 11.08 -5.48
CA GLY A 109 3.69 10.18 -6.11
C GLY A 109 5.08 10.31 -5.50
N VAL A 110 5.58 11.53 -5.31
CA VAL A 110 6.87 11.79 -4.65
C VAL A 110 6.83 11.31 -3.20
N LEU A 111 5.78 11.63 -2.45
CA LEU A 111 5.63 11.19 -1.07
C LEU A 111 5.66 9.65 -0.98
N TYR A 112 4.96 8.97 -1.88
CA TYR A 112 4.93 7.51 -1.94
C TYR A 112 6.31 6.91 -2.23
N ILE A 113 7.06 7.47 -3.18
CA ILE A 113 8.43 7.04 -3.48
C ILE A 113 9.34 7.25 -2.26
N VAL A 114 9.28 8.42 -1.62
CA VAL A 114 10.06 8.71 -0.41
C VAL A 114 9.77 7.69 0.69
N LEU A 115 8.49 7.36 0.92
CA LEU A 115 8.11 6.34 1.91
C LEU A 115 8.66 4.96 1.58
N ILE A 116 8.66 4.55 0.29
CA ILE A 116 9.27 3.28 -0.13
C ILE A 116 10.77 3.28 0.13
N VAL A 117 11.45 4.36 -0.24
CA VAL A 117 12.90 4.51 -0.08
C VAL A 117 13.30 4.48 1.39
N LEU A 118 12.60 5.24 2.25
CA LEU A 118 12.83 5.23 3.69
C LEU A 118 12.55 3.85 4.30
N SER A 119 11.49 3.17 3.86
CA SER A 119 11.18 1.80 4.31
C SER A 119 12.29 0.81 3.94
N TYR A 120 12.87 0.96 2.74
CA TYR A 120 13.99 0.14 2.30
C TYR A 120 15.24 0.37 3.17
N PHE A 121 15.61 1.63 3.42
CA PHE A 121 16.75 1.97 4.28
C PHE A 121 16.57 1.55 5.74
N LYS A 122 15.35 1.63 6.28
CA LYS A 122 15.09 1.15 7.65
C LYS A 122 15.26 -0.36 7.77
N LYS A 123 14.91 -1.12 6.72
CA LYS A 123 15.07 -2.58 6.70
C LYS A 123 16.54 -3.02 6.65
N THR A 124 17.43 -2.24 6.07
CA THR A 124 18.87 -2.56 6.05
C THR A 124 19.54 -2.26 7.39
N SER A 125 19.12 -1.22 8.11
CA SER A 125 19.63 -0.88 9.44
C SER A 125 19.31 -1.94 10.50
N ASP A 126 18.09 -2.49 10.49
CA ASP A 126 17.63 -3.48 11.49
C ASP A 126 18.35 -4.84 11.33
N SER A 127 18.77 -5.18 10.10
CA SER A 127 19.59 -6.37 9.83
C SER A 127 21.04 -6.22 10.30
N GLY A 128 21.60 -5.00 10.27
CA GLY A 128 22.96 -4.73 10.74
C GLY A 128 23.09 -4.73 12.27
N GLU A 129 22.07 -4.24 12.98
CA GLU A 129 22.07 -4.22 14.45
C GLU A 129 21.93 -5.63 15.06
N LYS A 130 21.10 -6.51 14.46
CA LYS A 130 20.99 -7.91 14.89
C LYS A 130 22.28 -8.70 14.65
N GLY A 131 22.93 -8.54 13.48
CA GLY A 131 24.20 -9.20 13.18
C GLY A 131 25.36 -8.74 14.08
N GLY A 132 25.36 -7.48 14.54
CA GLY A 132 26.36 -6.96 15.48
C GLY A 132 26.17 -7.48 16.91
N ARG A 133 24.93 -7.67 17.37
CA ARG A 133 24.63 -8.20 18.71
C ARG A 133 24.95 -9.69 18.84
N ASP A 134 24.81 -10.46 17.76
CA ASP A 134 25.15 -11.89 17.76
C ASP A 134 26.67 -12.13 17.63
N GLY A 135 27.41 -11.16 17.06
CA GLY A 135 28.87 -11.19 16.93
C GLY A 135 29.63 -10.69 18.17
N ILE A 136 29.04 -9.77 18.94
CA ILE A 136 29.61 -9.29 20.22
C ILE A 136 29.18 -10.24 21.34
N GLY A 137 29.88 -11.38 21.43
CA GLY A 137 29.88 -12.23 22.62
C GLY A 137 28.52 -12.76 23.05
N SER A 138 27.91 -13.63 22.23
CA SER A 138 26.85 -14.50 22.76
C SER A 138 27.40 -15.25 23.99
N PRO A 139 26.70 -15.25 25.15
CA PRO A 139 27.17 -15.89 26.38
C PRO A 139 27.57 -17.35 26.17
N GLU A 140 26.95 -18.03 25.21
CA GLU A 140 27.29 -19.40 24.80
C GLU A 140 28.72 -19.52 24.20
N ARG A 141 29.18 -18.53 23.42
CA ARG A 141 30.58 -18.53 22.93
C ARG A 141 31.59 -18.16 24.01
N LEU A 142 31.19 -17.32 24.97
CA LEU A 142 32.04 -16.97 26.11
C LEU A 142 32.21 -18.19 27.03
N GLU A 143 31.15 -18.97 27.26
CA GLU A 143 31.22 -20.23 28.01
C GLU A 143 32.07 -21.29 27.32
N LEU A 144 31.99 -21.40 25.98
CA LEU A 144 32.82 -22.32 25.21
C LEU A 144 34.32 -21.92 25.23
N GLN A 145 34.64 -20.64 25.12
CA GLN A 145 36.03 -20.17 25.24
C GLN A 145 36.59 -20.32 26.65
N VAL A 146 35.74 -20.22 27.67
CA VAL A 146 36.12 -20.49 29.06
C VAL A 146 36.36 -21.98 29.27
N GLN A 147 35.52 -22.86 28.72
CA GLN A 147 35.75 -24.31 28.81
C GLN A 147 36.96 -24.81 28.02
N GLU A 148 37.27 -24.22 26.87
CA GLU A 148 38.44 -24.62 26.07
C GLU A 148 39.77 -24.27 26.74
N LYS A 149 39.76 -23.32 27.70
CA LYS A 149 40.96 -22.86 28.42
C LYS A 149 41.21 -23.57 29.76
N VAL A 150 40.40 -24.56 30.14
CA VAL A 150 40.58 -25.38 31.37
C VAL A 150 41.02 -26.78 30.99
#